data_AF-A0A2Z5QVJ3-F1
#
_entry.id   AF-A0A2Z5QVJ3-F1
#
_cell.length_a   1.000
_cell.length_b   1.000
_cell.length_c   1.000
_cell.angle_alpha   90.00
_cell.angle_beta   90.00
_cell.angle_gamma   90.00
#
_symmetry.space_group_name_H-M   'P 1'
#
loop_
_entity.id
_entity.type
_entity.pdbx_description
1 polymer ?
#
loop_
_entity_poly.entity_id
_entity_poly.type
_entity_poly.pdbx_seq_one_letter_code
_entity_poly.pdbx_strand_id
1 'polypeptide(L)'
;MDSSGPRQEYATREKPQQNTYPPKKPSTINDRTERGLYSSISFAVTSLDYALQTGNARYLEQSAIVESEQLYFKKSTNLIDTRDGKYWTAAGSILQYTLVGSHPVASSGGEYVWAYNLVLLNGDFYVKDGKVHEVTKETYSGKGDWGKRYHTNGEIRAKYVNGQWQISGLLSNDLPLVPPENGGQ
;
A
#
# COMPACT_ATOMS: atom_id res chain seq x y z
N MET A 1 2.72 32.66 -10.39
CA MET A 1 3.73 31.72 -9.85
C MET A 1 3.52 30.40 -10.56
N ASP A 2 4.47 29.97 -11.38
CA ASP A 2 4.46 28.63 -11.97
C ASP A 2 4.87 27.65 -10.86
N SER A 3 3.88 27.04 -10.22
CA SER A 3 4.07 26.05 -9.15
C SER A 3 3.97 24.64 -9.72
N SER A 4 4.53 24.39 -10.90
CA SER A 4 4.75 23.02 -11.35
C SER A 4 6.02 22.50 -10.68
N GLY A 5 5.84 21.85 -9.52
CA GLY A 5 6.88 21.00 -8.96
C GLY A 5 7.35 19.95 -9.99
N PRO A 6 8.48 19.26 -9.76
CA PRO A 6 8.99 18.29 -10.73
C PRO A 6 7.92 17.25 -11.05
N ARG A 7 7.75 16.97 -12.34
CA ARG A 7 6.78 15.98 -12.82
C ARG A 7 7.17 14.59 -12.30
N GLN A 8 6.18 13.81 -11.88
CA GLN A 8 6.38 12.40 -11.54
C GLN A 8 6.91 11.64 -12.78
N GLU A 9 8.00 10.91 -12.61
CA GLU A 9 8.64 10.10 -13.65
C GLU A 9 8.45 8.63 -13.32
N TYR A 10 7.72 7.90 -14.16
CA TYR A 10 7.51 6.46 -13.97
C TYR A 10 8.82 5.68 -14.02
N ALA A 11 8.84 4.55 -13.32
CA ALA A 11 9.99 3.66 -13.31
C ALA A 11 10.34 3.12 -14.70
N THR A 12 11.63 2.89 -14.94
CA THR A 12 12.17 2.21 -16.14
C THR A 12 12.92 0.95 -15.72
N ARG A 13 13.49 0.21 -16.67
CA ARG A 13 14.32 -0.97 -16.38
C ARG A 13 15.65 -0.61 -15.68
N GLU A 14 16.05 0.66 -15.75
CA GLU A 14 17.32 1.16 -15.26
C GLU A 14 17.17 2.02 -14.00
N LYS A 15 15.99 2.63 -13.77
CA LYS A 15 15.77 3.57 -12.67
C LYS A 15 14.41 3.37 -12.02
N PRO A 16 14.31 3.49 -10.67
CA PRO A 16 13.03 3.50 -9.98
C PRO A 16 12.24 4.79 -10.30
N GLN A 17 10.96 4.78 -9.95
CA GLN A 17 10.10 5.96 -10.07
C GLN A 17 10.69 7.15 -9.29
N GLN A 18 10.63 8.34 -9.87
CA GLN A 18 11.12 9.58 -9.26
C GLN A 18 9.99 10.59 -9.07
N ASN A 19 10.20 11.49 -8.10
CA ASN A 19 9.27 12.58 -7.79
C ASN A 19 7.84 12.10 -7.44
N THR A 20 7.70 10.92 -6.83
CA THR A 20 6.42 10.46 -6.25
C THR A 20 5.93 11.49 -5.25
N TYR A 21 4.69 11.97 -5.42
CA TYR A 21 4.14 12.99 -4.54
C TYR A 21 3.95 12.45 -3.11
N PRO A 22 4.36 13.20 -2.07
CA PRO A 22 4.12 12.80 -0.70
C PRO A 22 2.62 12.76 -0.37
N PRO A 23 2.15 11.78 0.43
CA PRO A 23 0.82 11.76 0.98
C PRO A 23 0.51 13.04 1.77
N LYS A 24 -0.62 13.68 1.47
CA LYS A 24 -1.10 14.85 2.22
C LYS A 24 -2.01 14.39 3.37
N LYS A 25 -1.60 14.67 4.61
CA LYS A 25 -2.40 14.33 5.80
C LYS A 25 -3.72 15.14 5.81
N PRO A 26 -4.90 14.48 5.81
CA PRO A 26 -6.19 15.18 5.89
C PRO A 26 -6.38 15.82 7.27
N SER A 27 -7.03 17.00 7.32
CA SER A 27 -7.37 17.65 8.59
C SER A 27 -8.44 16.90 9.38
N THR A 28 -9.26 16.10 8.69
CA THR A 28 -10.38 15.32 9.24
C THR A 28 -9.96 14.00 9.87
N ILE A 29 -8.66 13.64 9.82
CA ILE A 29 -8.17 12.31 10.23
C ILE A 29 -8.39 12.01 11.72
N ASN A 30 -8.58 13.03 12.55
CA ASN A 30 -8.86 12.87 13.98
C ASN A 30 -10.35 13.08 14.31
N ASP A 31 -11.22 13.30 13.32
CA ASP A 31 -12.65 13.45 13.60
C ASP A 31 -13.24 12.08 13.99
N ARG A 32 -13.96 12.00 15.12
CA ARG A 32 -14.76 10.81 15.50
C ARG A 32 -16.03 10.71 14.65
N THR A 33 -15.86 10.60 13.34
CA THR A 33 -16.93 10.51 12.35
C THR A 33 -16.56 9.48 11.30
N GLU A 34 -17.54 8.98 10.55
CA GLU A 34 -17.30 8.08 9.42
C GLU A 34 -16.38 8.73 8.37
N ARG A 35 -16.56 10.02 8.08
CA ARG A 35 -15.67 10.78 7.20
C ARG A 35 -14.24 10.81 7.72
N GLY A 36 -14.06 10.95 9.03
CA GLY A 36 -12.74 10.90 9.67
C GLY A 36 -12.10 9.52 9.56
N LEU A 37 -12.88 8.45 9.73
CA LEU A 37 -12.42 7.08 9.50
C LEU A 37 -12.02 6.86 8.04
N TYR A 38 -12.85 7.25 7.07
CA TYR A 38 -12.52 7.17 5.64
C TYR A 38 -11.23 7.93 5.30
N SER A 39 -11.08 9.14 5.85
CA SER A 39 -9.87 9.97 5.67
C SER A 39 -8.63 9.30 6.27
N SER A 40 -8.79 8.60 7.39
CA SER A 40 -7.74 7.82 8.05
C SER A 40 -7.31 6.60 7.25
N ILE A 41 -8.27 5.84 6.73
CA ILE A 41 -8.01 4.70 5.83
C ILE A 41 -7.30 5.17 4.56
N SER A 42 -7.84 6.20 3.90
CA SER A 42 -7.25 6.72 2.66
C SER A 42 -5.82 7.20 2.89
N PHE A 43 -5.54 7.97 3.94
CA PHE A 43 -4.19 8.42 4.25
C PHE A 43 -3.26 7.24 4.57
N ALA A 44 -3.74 6.22 5.28
CA ALA A 44 -2.96 5.03 5.60
C ALA A 44 -2.60 4.21 4.35
N VAL A 45 -3.56 3.95 3.45
CA VAL A 45 -3.34 3.26 2.17
C VAL A 45 -2.34 4.03 1.31
N THR A 46 -2.54 5.34 1.11
CA THR A 46 -1.62 6.16 0.31
C THR A 46 -0.24 6.25 0.95
N SER A 47 -0.13 6.23 2.28
CA SER A 47 1.16 6.21 2.99
C SER A 47 1.91 4.90 2.81
N LEU A 48 1.20 3.76 2.83
CA LEU A 48 1.80 2.46 2.56
C LEU A 48 2.22 2.35 1.08
N ASP A 49 1.37 2.78 0.15
CA ASP A 49 1.69 2.79 -1.28
C ASP A 49 2.93 3.65 -1.58
N TYR A 50 3.01 4.83 -0.97
CA TYR A 50 4.19 5.71 -1.08
C TYR A 50 5.45 5.05 -0.52
N ALA A 51 5.35 4.38 0.63
CA ALA A 51 6.47 3.69 1.24
C ALA A 51 6.95 2.51 0.38
N LEU A 52 6.04 1.76 -0.25
CA LEU A 52 6.37 0.67 -1.18
C LEU A 52 7.04 1.17 -2.46
N GLN A 53 6.70 2.38 -2.93
CA GLN A 53 7.30 2.98 -4.14
C GLN A 53 8.62 3.68 -3.89
N THR A 54 8.85 4.21 -2.69
CA THR A 54 9.98 5.12 -2.41
C THR A 54 10.92 4.63 -1.31
N GLY A 55 10.53 3.58 -0.58
CA GLY A 55 11.22 3.13 0.64
C GLY A 55 11.07 4.08 1.83
N ASN A 56 10.36 5.21 1.69
CA ASN A 56 10.19 6.22 2.73
C ASN A 56 8.93 5.97 3.56
N ALA A 57 9.11 5.41 4.76
CA ALA A 57 8.01 5.04 5.65
C ALA A 57 7.52 6.17 6.58
N ARG A 58 8.02 7.41 6.48
CA ARG A 58 7.68 8.49 7.45
C ARG A 58 6.18 8.79 7.54
N TYR A 59 5.45 8.58 6.45
CA TYR A 59 4.01 8.84 6.39
C TYR A 59 3.19 7.69 6.98
N LEU A 60 3.71 6.46 6.88
CA LEU A 60 3.17 5.28 7.56
C LEU A 60 3.13 5.54 9.07
N GLU A 61 4.19 6.12 9.63
CA GLU A 61 4.30 6.45 11.06
C GLU A 61 3.35 7.55 11.52
N GLN A 62 2.90 8.40 10.60
CA GLN A 62 1.93 9.47 10.87
C GLN A 62 0.47 9.04 10.65
N SER A 63 0.27 7.83 10.14
CA SER A 63 -1.03 7.28 9.78
C SER A 63 -1.73 6.64 10.99
N ALA A 64 -2.98 6.26 10.80
CA ALA A 64 -3.79 5.59 11.81
C ALA A 64 -3.48 4.08 11.96
N ILE A 65 -2.52 3.53 11.21
CA ILE A 65 -2.15 2.12 11.28
C ILE A 65 -1.61 1.80 12.68
N VAL A 66 -2.01 0.68 13.27
CA VAL A 66 -1.48 0.23 14.56
C VAL A 66 0.02 -0.06 14.48
N GLU A 67 0.76 0.21 15.56
CA GLU A 67 2.22 0.13 15.61
C GLU A 67 2.76 -1.24 15.17
N SER A 68 2.09 -2.33 15.55
CA SER A 68 2.48 -3.70 15.19
C SER A 68 2.50 -3.91 13.67
N GLU A 69 1.49 -3.41 12.95
CA GLU A 69 1.43 -3.49 11.48
C GLU A 69 2.41 -2.53 10.83
N GLN A 70 2.60 -1.32 11.39
CA GLN A 70 3.64 -0.42 10.90
C GLN A 70 5.03 -1.06 10.99
N LEU A 71 5.33 -1.73 12.10
CA LEU A 71 6.59 -2.42 12.32
C LEU A 71 6.76 -3.60 11.35
N TYR A 72 5.68 -4.35 11.11
CA TYR A 72 5.67 -5.43 10.11
C TYR A 72 6.02 -4.88 8.71
N PHE A 73 5.35 -3.82 8.24
CA PHE A 73 5.65 -3.24 6.92
C PHE A 73 7.06 -2.68 6.83
N LYS A 74 7.54 -1.98 7.86
CA LYS A 74 8.92 -1.44 7.91
C LYS A 74 10.00 -2.52 7.88
N LYS A 75 9.68 -3.74 8.35
CA LYS A 75 10.59 -4.90 8.34
C LYS A 75 10.40 -5.79 7.11
N SER A 76 9.42 -5.50 6.24
CA SER A 76 9.21 -6.28 5.03
C SER A 76 10.40 -6.12 4.07
N THR A 77 10.85 -7.22 3.48
CA THR A 77 11.98 -7.22 2.55
C THR A 77 11.74 -6.30 1.36
N ASN A 78 10.50 -6.20 0.86
CA ASN A 78 10.15 -5.26 -0.21
C ASN A 78 10.51 -3.81 0.16
N LEU A 79 10.02 -3.31 1.30
CA LEU A 79 10.27 -1.92 1.68
C LEU A 79 11.77 -1.65 1.91
N ILE A 80 12.48 -2.62 2.48
CA ILE A 80 13.93 -2.55 2.67
C ILE A 80 14.65 -2.48 1.31
N ASP A 81 14.33 -3.38 0.38
CA ASP A 81 14.95 -3.42 -0.94
C ASP A 81 14.62 -2.17 -1.77
N THR A 82 13.38 -1.67 -1.72
CA THR A 82 13.01 -0.40 -2.36
C THR A 82 13.82 0.75 -1.79
N ARG A 83 13.93 0.84 -0.46
CA ARG A 83 14.70 1.90 0.21
C ARG A 83 16.18 1.84 -0.15
N ASP A 84 16.72 0.65 -0.30
CA ASP A 84 18.11 0.42 -0.67
C ASP A 84 18.34 0.56 -2.20
N GLY A 85 17.29 0.89 -2.97
CA GLY A 85 17.37 1.02 -4.43
C GLY A 85 17.60 -0.31 -5.16
N LYS A 86 17.32 -1.44 -4.49
CA LYS A 86 17.47 -2.78 -5.03
C LYS A 86 16.18 -3.31 -5.66
N TYR A 87 15.04 -2.70 -5.36
CA TYR A 87 13.76 -3.14 -5.90
C TYR A 87 12.90 -1.98 -6.40
N TRP A 88 12.26 -2.17 -7.56
CA TRP A 88 11.15 -1.33 -8.02
C TRP A 88 10.35 -2.07 -9.09
N THR A 89 9.11 -1.63 -9.32
CA THR A 89 8.24 -2.19 -10.36
C THR A 89 7.86 -1.14 -11.39
N ALA A 90 7.34 -1.59 -12.53
CA ALA A 90 6.81 -0.71 -13.57
C ALA A 90 5.50 0.00 -13.14
N ALA A 91 4.90 -0.40 -12.02
CA ALA A 91 3.63 0.15 -11.57
C ALA A 91 3.83 1.55 -10.99
N GLY A 92 3.07 2.53 -11.50
CA GLY A 92 3.10 3.90 -10.97
C GLY A 92 2.41 4.08 -9.62
N SER A 93 1.62 3.09 -9.20
CA SER A 93 1.06 2.88 -7.86
C SER A 93 0.94 1.38 -7.68
N ILE A 94 1.24 0.87 -6.48
CA ILE A 94 1.29 -0.55 -6.16
C ILE A 94 -0.03 -1.02 -5.56
N LEU A 95 -0.76 -0.15 -4.86
CA LEU A 95 -2.01 -0.49 -4.18
C LEU A 95 -3.22 0.19 -4.83
N GLN A 96 -4.14 -0.60 -5.40
CA GLN A 96 -5.48 -0.13 -5.76
C GLN A 96 -6.50 -0.66 -4.76
N TYR A 97 -7.01 0.22 -3.90
CA TYR A 97 -7.90 -0.11 -2.79
C TYR A 97 -9.32 0.37 -3.03
N THR A 98 -10.30 -0.51 -2.81
CA THR A 98 -11.72 -0.20 -2.94
C THR A 98 -12.48 -0.69 -1.72
N LEU A 99 -13.03 0.23 -0.94
CA LEU A 99 -13.93 -0.11 0.16
C LEU A 99 -15.25 -0.70 -0.37
N VAL A 100 -15.70 -1.78 0.24
CA VAL A 100 -16.96 -2.45 -0.10
C VAL A 100 -18.08 -1.87 0.74
N GLY A 101 -19.16 -1.47 0.07
CA GLY A 101 -20.28 -0.79 0.72
C GLY A 101 -19.99 0.69 1.01
N SER A 102 -21.05 1.44 1.29
CA SER A 102 -20.95 2.89 1.53
C SER A 102 -20.55 3.26 2.97
N HIS A 103 -20.72 2.34 3.93
CA HIS A 103 -20.50 2.58 5.36
C HIS A 103 -19.82 1.37 6.00
N PRO A 104 -19.03 1.57 7.08
CA PRO A 104 -18.50 0.48 7.88
C PRO A 104 -19.61 -0.15 8.73
N VAL A 105 -19.43 -1.42 9.08
CA VAL A 105 -20.31 -2.15 10.00
C VAL A 105 -19.77 -2.01 11.42
N ALA A 106 -20.61 -1.57 12.36
CA ALA A 106 -20.24 -1.59 13.77
C ALA A 106 -20.25 -3.03 14.31
N SER A 107 -19.21 -3.44 15.02
CA SER A 107 -19.17 -4.72 15.75
C SER A 107 -19.41 -4.51 17.25
N SER A 108 -19.73 -5.60 17.95
CA SER A 108 -19.78 -5.59 19.41
C SER A 108 -18.40 -5.18 19.96
N GLY A 109 -18.40 -4.26 20.93
CA GLY A 109 -17.15 -3.72 21.53
C GLY A 109 -16.69 -2.35 21.00
N GLY A 110 -17.47 -1.70 20.14
CA GLY A 110 -17.20 -0.32 19.70
C GLY A 110 -16.13 -0.22 18.61
N GLU A 111 -15.89 -1.32 17.89
CA GLU A 111 -15.05 -1.37 16.69
C GLU A 111 -15.92 -1.23 15.43
N TYR A 112 -15.30 -0.79 14.36
CA TYR A 112 -15.87 -0.70 13.02
C TYR A 112 -15.11 -1.66 12.11
N VAL A 113 -15.84 -2.38 11.27
CA VAL A 113 -15.29 -3.28 10.26
C VAL A 113 -15.67 -2.76 8.88
N TRP A 114 -14.70 -2.62 7.99
CA TRP A 114 -14.95 -2.23 6.60
C TRP A 114 -14.27 -3.19 5.65
N ALA A 115 -15.08 -3.97 4.93
CA ALA A 115 -14.56 -4.86 3.91
C ALA A 115 -13.94 -4.06 2.75
N TYR A 116 -12.94 -4.64 2.09
CA TYR A 116 -12.29 -4.05 0.93
C TYR A 116 -11.94 -5.09 -0.13
N ASN A 117 -11.82 -4.61 -1.35
CA ASN A 117 -11.10 -5.28 -2.43
C ASN A 117 -9.78 -4.54 -2.65
N LEU A 118 -8.70 -5.31 -2.75
CA LEU A 118 -7.36 -4.81 -3.05
C LEU A 118 -6.87 -5.47 -4.32
N VAL A 119 -6.32 -4.65 -5.22
CA VAL A 119 -5.51 -5.11 -6.35
C VAL A 119 -4.08 -4.62 -6.12
N LEU A 120 -3.15 -5.56 -5.98
CA LEU A 120 -1.73 -5.23 -6.08
C LEU A 120 -1.38 -5.07 -7.56
N LEU A 121 -0.76 -3.96 -7.90
CA LEU A 121 -0.32 -3.62 -9.24
C LEU A 121 1.21 -3.79 -9.29
N ASN A 122 1.65 -4.79 -10.03
CA ASN A 122 3.07 -5.10 -10.19
C ASN A 122 3.62 -4.57 -11.51
N GLY A 123 2.75 -4.30 -12.50
CA GLY A 123 3.16 -3.78 -13.80
C GLY A 123 3.85 -4.84 -14.68
N ASP A 124 4.41 -4.39 -15.80
CA ASP A 124 4.96 -5.27 -16.84
C ASP A 124 6.36 -5.81 -16.51
N PHE A 125 7.10 -5.17 -15.61
CA PHE A 125 8.41 -5.64 -15.16
C PHE A 125 8.64 -5.24 -13.70
N TYR A 126 9.62 -5.90 -13.08
CA TYR A 126 10.27 -5.39 -11.88
C TYR A 126 11.78 -5.52 -12.01
N VAL A 127 12.49 -4.74 -11.22
CA VAL A 127 13.93 -4.86 -11.07
C VAL A 127 14.21 -5.35 -9.66
N LYS A 128 15.08 -6.35 -9.53
CA LYS A 128 15.60 -6.82 -8.24
C LYS A 128 17.11 -6.98 -8.34
N ASP A 129 17.85 -6.34 -7.44
CA ASP A 129 19.32 -6.35 -7.41
C ASP A 129 19.94 -6.00 -8.77
N GLY A 130 19.35 -5.01 -9.45
CA GLY A 130 19.78 -4.53 -10.78
C GLY A 130 19.43 -5.45 -11.95
N LYS A 131 18.71 -6.56 -11.73
CA LYS A 131 18.24 -7.47 -12.78
C LYS A 131 16.79 -7.19 -13.12
N VAL A 132 16.50 -7.07 -14.41
CA VAL A 132 15.15 -6.91 -14.93
C VAL A 132 14.47 -8.27 -15.02
N HIS A 133 13.23 -8.31 -14.54
CA HIS A 133 12.35 -9.46 -14.63
C HIS A 133 11.04 -9.04 -15.29
N GLU A 134 10.73 -9.64 -16.44
CA GLU A 134 9.49 -9.37 -17.17
C GLU A 134 8.32 -10.14 -16.54
N VAL A 135 7.17 -9.49 -16.48
CA VAL A 135 5.92 -10.04 -15.93
C VAL A 135 4.93 -10.15 -17.07
N THR A 136 4.72 -11.37 -17.57
CA THR A 136 3.93 -11.59 -18.78
C THR A 136 2.50 -12.06 -18.51
N LYS A 137 2.22 -12.53 -17.29
CA LYS A 137 0.93 -13.11 -16.90
C LYS A 137 0.15 -12.18 -15.99
N GLU A 138 -1.16 -12.12 -16.19
CA GLU A 138 -2.10 -11.56 -15.22
C GLU A 138 -2.47 -12.65 -14.18
N THR A 139 -2.44 -12.34 -12.87
CA THR A 139 -2.88 -13.28 -11.82
C THR A 139 -4.19 -12.82 -11.20
N TYR A 140 -5.30 -13.43 -11.62
CA TYR A 140 -6.62 -13.03 -11.14
C TYR A 140 -7.07 -13.73 -9.84
N SER A 141 -6.35 -14.75 -9.35
CA SER A 141 -6.71 -15.45 -8.10
C SER A 141 -5.50 -16.03 -7.36
N GLY A 142 -5.51 -15.94 -6.02
CA GLY A 142 -4.41 -16.18 -5.08
C GLY A 142 -3.86 -17.61 -4.96
N LYS A 143 -3.64 -18.30 -6.09
CA LYS A 143 -2.86 -19.53 -6.13
C LYS A 143 -1.60 -19.32 -6.97
N GLY A 144 -0.55 -18.83 -6.32
CA GLY A 144 0.84 -19.14 -6.68
C GLY A 144 1.64 -18.11 -7.46
N ASP A 145 1.03 -17.22 -8.25
CA ASP A 145 1.80 -16.38 -9.18
C ASP A 145 1.76 -14.88 -8.84
N TRP A 146 2.93 -14.23 -8.81
CA TRP A 146 3.06 -12.80 -8.51
C TRP A 146 2.31 -11.91 -9.52
N GLY A 147 2.32 -12.25 -10.82
CA GLY A 147 1.48 -11.64 -11.87
C GLY A 147 1.60 -10.12 -12.06
N LYS A 148 1.02 -9.57 -13.14
CA LYS A 148 0.91 -8.11 -13.34
C LYS A 148 -0.04 -7.46 -12.34
N ARG A 149 -1.08 -8.21 -11.96
CA ARG A 149 -2.08 -7.85 -10.96
C ARG A 149 -2.29 -9.03 -10.04
N TYR A 150 -2.57 -8.76 -8.77
CA TYR A 150 -3.00 -9.75 -7.79
C TYR A 150 -4.22 -9.24 -7.04
N HIS A 151 -5.30 -10.00 -7.07
CA HIS A 151 -6.57 -9.63 -6.45
C HIS A 151 -6.73 -10.31 -5.09
N THR A 152 -7.05 -9.53 -4.07
CA THR A 152 -7.43 -10.04 -2.75
C THR A 152 -8.57 -9.23 -2.16
N ASN A 153 -9.17 -9.76 -1.11
CA ASN A 153 -10.13 -9.06 -0.28
C ASN A 153 -9.73 -9.19 1.18
N GLY A 154 -10.32 -8.35 2.01
CA GLY A 154 -10.09 -8.40 3.45
C GLY A 154 -11.01 -7.46 4.19
N GLU A 155 -10.72 -7.28 5.47
CA GLU A 155 -11.47 -6.42 6.36
C GLU A 155 -10.53 -5.51 7.13
N ILE A 156 -10.78 -4.20 7.01
CA ILE A 156 -10.19 -3.23 7.90
C ILE A 156 -10.95 -3.27 9.22
N ARG A 157 -10.22 -3.30 10.33
CA ARG A 157 -10.76 -3.09 11.68
C ARG A 157 -10.30 -1.74 12.19
N ALA A 158 -11.23 -0.97 12.74
CA ALA A 158 -10.95 0.37 13.21
C ALA A 158 -11.60 0.65 14.57
N LYS A 159 -10.86 1.36 15.43
CA LYS A 159 -11.34 1.81 16.73
C LYS A 159 -10.93 3.25 16.98
N TYR A 160 -11.82 4.03 17.58
CA TYR A 160 -11.49 5.39 17.98
C TYR A 160 -11.01 5.41 19.44
N VAL A 161 -9.75 5.77 19.66
CA VAL A 161 -9.08 5.71 20.97
C VAL A 161 -8.33 7.02 21.18
N ASN A 162 -8.53 7.67 22.32
CA ASN A 162 -7.78 8.87 22.74
C ASN A 162 -7.69 9.99 21.68
N GLY A 163 -8.78 10.23 20.96
CA GLY A 163 -8.84 11.30 19.96
C GLY A 163 -8.30 10.94 18.57
N GLN A 164 -7.99 9.66 18.32
CA GLN A 164 -7.44 9.19 17.05
C GLN A 164 -8.05 7.86 16.63
N TRP A 165 -8.13 7.63 15.33
CA TRP A 165 -8.43 6.30 14.79
C TRP A 165 -7.20 5.41 14.89
N GLN A 166 -7.42 4.15 15.26
CA GLN A 166 -6.46 3.06 15.17
C GLN A 166 -7.02 2.03 14.18
N ILE A 167 -6.21 1.65 13.20
CA ILE A 167 -6.60 0.84 12.05
C ILE A 167 -5.67 -0.36 11.93
N SER A 168 -6.24 -1.53 11.70
CA SER A 168 -5.52 -2.76 11.38
C SER A 168 -6.21 -3.49 10.23
N GLY A 169 -5.53 -4.47 9.64
CA GLY A 169 -6.05 -5.30 8.55
C GLY A 169 -6.01 -4.59 7.20
N LEU A 170 -5.07 -3.65 6.98
CA LEU A 170 -4.96 -3.00 5.66
C LEU A 170 -4.54 -3.97 4.56
N LEU A 171 -3.72 -4.95 4.90
CA LEU A 171 -3.22 -6.00 4.01
C LEU A 171 -3.65 -7.37 4.56
N SER A 172 -3.98 -8.32 3.69
CA SER A 172 -4.10 -9.71 4.11
C SER A 172 -2.71 -10.32 4.32
N ASN A 173 -2.57 -11.21 5.30
CA ASN A 173 -1.27 -11.81 5.66
C ASN A 173 -0.66 -12.66 4.52
N ASP A 174 -1.47 -13.04 3.53
CA ASP A 174 -1.07 -13.88 2.40
C ASP A 174 -0.70 -13.08 1.14
N LEU A 175 -0.48 -11.76 1.25
CA LEU A 175 -0.13 -10.93 0.10
C LEU A 175 1.31 -11.17 -0.36
N PRO A 176 1.53 -11.55 -1.63
CA PRO A 176 2.87 -11.69 -2.19
C PRO A 176 3.42 -10.29 -2.56
N LEU A 177 3.82 -9.52 -1.55
CA LEU A 177 4.47 -8.21 -1.77
C LEU A 177 5.79 -8.35 -2.53
N VAL A 178 6.41 -9.53 -2.52
CA VAL A 178 7.59 -9.84 -3.32
C VAL A 178 7.30 -11.01 -4.27
N PRO A 179 7.92 -11.03 -5.45
CA PRO A 179 7.90 -12.20 -6.30
C PRO A 179 8.59 -13.38 -5.59
N PRO A 180 8.08 -14.62 -5.74
CA PRO A 180 8.73 -15.80 -5.19
C PRO A 180 10.12 -15.98 -5.83
N GLU A 181 11.11 -16.41 -5.04
CA GLU A 181 12.51 -16.53 -5.48
C GLU A 181 12.73 -17.55 -6.63
N ASN A 182 11.72 -18.35 -6.96
CA ASN A 182 11.78 -19.44 -7.96
C ASN A 182 10.89 -19.19 -9.20
N GLY A 183 10.96 -18.00 -9.80
CA GLY A 183 10.34 -17.72 -11.11
C GLY A 183 11.16 -18.23 -12.31
N GLY A 184 12.05 -19.20 -12.11
CA GLY A 184 12.89 -19.78 -13.15
C GLY A 184 12.57 -21.25 -13.35
N GLN A 185 11.63 -21.55 -14.25
CA GLN A 185 11.72 -22.64 -15.23
C GLN A 185 10.70 -22.44 -16.35
#